data_AF-A0AAW3DPM7-F1
#
_entry.id   AF-A0AAW3DPM7-F1
#
_cell.length_a   1.000
_cell.length_b   1.000
_cell.length_c   1.000
_cell.angle_alpha   90.00
_cell.angle_beta   90.00
_cell.angle_gamma   90.00
#
_symmetry.space_group_name_H-M   'P 1'
#
loop_
_entity.id
_entity.type
_entity.pdbx_description
1 polymer ?
#
loop_
_entity_poly.entity_id
_entity_poly.type
_entity_poly.pdbx_seq_one_letter_code
_entity_poly.pdbx_strand_id
1 'polypeptide(L)'
;SDESSEDEAEIKWEEQQIKKAVKLSQEIYDDASLRKSQPAKPKFDPSVSLPPVNLEIVKKRLTERITSLQDVHRAHQREYEKCMEDIESSKMTVQELEKSSDAALNYKFYRAMKTYVENLINCLNEKLKYINELELAVHVLLQQRAIAVLKRRQEELKNESAYIRHLTSGTDKPTNGGLEGDEKTQLLEMCEHRRTCRRQVREHSGEGDHHEGMSSDDELTSTEVTEFQKSKDNVLEDSRKIFEDVHADFCDIRKILLKFQEWKEKFPDSYCDAYISFCLPKLLNPLIRVQLIDWNPLEQNFMKLEEMPWFRAIEEFSDAKNVSEPKRDDDTDQEVLPKVIEKTILPKITGIVR
;
A
#
# COMPACT_ATOMS: atom_id res chain seq x y z
N SER A 1 3.86 40.79 -15.15
CA SER A 1 4.08 41.70 -14.01
C SER A 1 2.79 42.32 -13.47
N ASP A 2 1.61 41.72 -13.72
CA ASP A 2 0.32 42.27 -13.26
C ASP A 2 -0.27 41.56 -12.03
N GLU A 3 0.10 40.29 -11.76
CA GLU A 3 -0.43 39.52 -10.62
C GLU A 3 -0.07 40.12 -9.24
N SER A 4 1.09 40.79 -9.13
CA SER A 4 1.50 41.44 -7.87
C SER A 4 0.64 42.65 -7.50
N SER A 5 -0.13 43.21 -8.44
CA SER A 5 -0.96 44.39 -8.19
C SER A 5 -2.36 44.03 -7.68
N GLU A 6 -2.86 42.85 -8.05
CA GLU A 6 -4.16 42.34 -7.58
C GLU A 6 -4.08 41.89 -6.13
N ASP A 7 -3.00 41.18 -5.75
CA ASP A 7 -2.73 40.81 -4.34
C ASP A 7 -2.61 42.05 -3.44
N GLU A 8 -1.95 43.12 -3.91
CA GLU A 8 -1.88 44.38 -3.15
C GLU A 8 -3.25 45.06 -2.99
N ALA A 9 -4.12 44.95 -3.98
CA ALA A 9 -5.45 45.53 -3.93
C ALA A 9 -6.37 44.76 -2.98
N GLU A 10 -6.23 43.43 -2.95
CA GLU A 10 -6.97 42.54 -2.05
C GLU A 10 -6.55 42.75 -0.59
N ILE A 11 -5.23 42.84 -0.31
CA ILE A 11 -4.71 43.16 1.02
C ILE A 11 -5.20 44.54 1.50
N LYS A 12 -5.18 45.56 0.62
CA LYS A 12 -5.69 46.90 0.96
C LYS A 12 -7.20 46.89 1.22
N TRP A 13 -7.96 46.03 0.55
CA TRP A 13 -9.39 45.88 0.76
C TRP A 13 -9.70 45.18 2.10
N GLU A 14 -8.99 44.11 2.43
CA GLU A 14 -9.09 43.43 3.73
C GLU A 14 -8.75 44.36 4.89
N GLU A 15 -7.65 45.12 4.79
CA GLU A 15 -7.28 46.11 5.80
C GLU A 15 -8.38 47.18 6.01
N GLN A 16 -9.09 47.57 4.94
CA GLN A 16 -10.19 48.52 5.02
C GLN A 16 -11.43 47.92 5.71
N GLN A 17 -11.72 46.64 5.49
CA GLN A 17 -12.81 45.95 6.19
C GLN A 17 -12.50 45.77 7.67
N ILE A 18 -11.26 45.39 8.01
CA ILE A 18 -10.81 45.29 9.40
C ILE A 18 -10.88 46.66 10.08
N LYS A 19 -10.42 47.74 9.43
CA LYS A 19 -10.54 49.11 9.97
C LYS A 19 -11.99 49.54 10.16
N LYS A 20 -12.93 49.13 9.30
CA LYS A 20 -14.37 49.39 9.48
C LYS A 20 -14.95 48.63 10.67
N ALA A 21 -14.62 47.35 10.81
CA ALA A 21 -15.08 46.53 11.93
C ALA A 21 -14.52 47.05 13.28
N VAL A 22 -13.24 47.38 13.33
CA VAL A 22 -12.59 47.97 14.51
C VAL A 22 -13.21 49.33 14.86
N LYS A 23 -13.53 50.17 13.87
CA LYS A 23 -14.27 51.42 14.11
C LYS A 23 -15.65 51.19 14.72
N LEU A 24 -16.38 50.16 14.25
CA LEU A 24 -17.69 49.81 14.78
C LEU A 24 -17.57 49.29 16.23
N SER A 25 -16.57 48.47 16.53
CA SER A 25 -16.29 48.00 17.89
C SER A 25 -15.84 49.13 18.82
N GLN A 26 -15.07 50.09 18.32
CA GLN A 26 -14.64 51.29 19.04
C GLN A 26 -15.84 52.22 19.30
N GLU A 27 -16.75 52.40 18.35
CA GLU A 27 -18.00 53.16 18.54
C GLU A 27 -18.93 52.49 19.56
N ILE A 28 -19.01 51.16 19.60
CA ILE A 28 -19.80 50.41 20.59
C ILE A 28 -19.16 50.49 21.99
N TYR A 29 -17.83 50.51 22.10
CA TYR A 29 -17.10 50.64 23.37
C TYR A 29 -17.05 52.09 23.88
N ASP A 30 -16.97 53.07 22.97
CA ASP A 30 -17.02 54.50 23.28
C ASP A 30 -18.44 54.94 23.69
N ASP A 31 -19.50 54.31 23.17
CA ASP A 31 -20.90 54.58 23.60
C ASP A 31 -21.18 54.10 25.04
N ALA A 32 -20.51 53.02 25.49
CA ALA A 32 -20.56 52.56 26.88
C ALA A 32 -19.71 53.41 27.85
N SER A 33 -18.74 54.16 27.32
CA SER A 33 -17.78 55.00 28.07
C SER A 33 -18.15 56.49 28.11
N LEU A 34 -19.03 56.96 27.23
CA LEU A 34 -19.58 58.32 27.24
C LEU A 34 -20.58 58.50 28.40
N ARG A 35 -20.05 58.55 29.63
CA ARG A 35 -20.62 59.42 30.67
C ARG A 35 -20.60 60.84 30.11
N LYS A 36 -21.67 61.23 29.42
CA LYS A 36 -21.98 62.62 29.11
C LYS A 36 -21.77 63.40 30.40
N SER A 37 -20.73 64.24 30.41
CA SER A 37 -20.54 65.26 31.43
C SER A 37 -21.87 65.98 31.60
N GLN A 38 -22.42 65.96 32.82
CA GLN A 38 -23.63 66.71 33.14
C GLN A 38 -23.47 68.14 32.61
N PRO A 39 -24.43 68.68 31.85
CA PRO A 39 -24.39 70.10 31.52
C PRO A 39 -24.41 70.85 32.86
N ALA A 40 -23.55 71.85 33.00
CA ALA A 40 -23.53 72.73 34.17
C ALA A 40 -24.96 73.16 34.49
N LYS A 41 -25.39 72.98 35.75
CA LYS A 41 -26.72 73.37 36.23
C LYS A 41 -27.01 74.81 35.76
N PRO A 42 -28.09 75.07 35.01
CA PRO A 42 -28.47 76.43 34.70
C PRO A 42 -28.78 77.13 36.03
N LYS A 43 -28.07 78.22 36.32
CA LYS A 43 -28.43 79.12 37.42
C LYS A 43 -29.81 79.68 37.09
N PHE A 44 -30.83 79.29 37.86
CA PHE A 44 -32.18 79.83 37.73
C PHE A 44 -32.19 81.26 38.26
N ASP A 45 -32.45 82.22 37.36
CA ASP A 45 -32.85 83.57 37.72
C ASP A 45 -34.28 83.53 38.30
N PRO A 46 -34.60 84.13 39.46
CA PRO A 46 -35.87 83.91 40.16
C PRO A 46 -37.07 84.72 39.62
N SER A 47 -37.01 85.23 38.39
CA SER A 47 -38.02 86.18 37.88
C SER A 47 -38.55 85.83 36.50
N VAL A 48 -38.95 84.57 36.30
CA VAL A 48 -39.87 84.19 35.22
C VAL A 48 -41.00 83.38 35.84
N SER A 49 -42.24 83.85 35.70
CA SER A 49 -43.40 83.13 36.19
C SER A 49 -43.49 81.77 35.49
N LEU A 50 -43.41 80.69 36.28
CA LEU A 50 -43.68 79.35 35.78
C LEU A 50 -45.14 79.31 35.30
N PRO A 51 -45.41 78.79 34.09
CA PRO A 51 -46.75 78.73 33.57
C PRO A 51 -47.64 77.91 34.51
N PRO A 52 -48.93 78.24 34.65
CA PRO A 52 -49.80 77.59 35.61
C PRO A 52 -49.92 76.10 35.27
N VAL A 53 -49.41 75.25 36.16
CA VAL A 53 -49.48 73.79 36.02
C VAL A 53 -50.91 73.35 36.34
N ASN A 54 -51.71 73.16 35.29
CA ASN A 54 -53.03 72.55 35.38
C ASN A 54 -52.88 71.01 35.48
N LEU A 55 -53.72 70.35 36.28
CA LEU A 55 -53.77 68.90 36.43
C LEU A 55 -53.87 68.16 35.08
N GLU A 56 -54.56 68.75 34.10
CA GLU A 56 -54.65 68.23 32.74
C GLU A 56 -53.31 68.17 32.01
N ILE A 57 -52.39 69.12 32.27
CA ILE A 57 -51.04 69.14 31.68
C ILE A 57 -50.19 68.02 32.28
N VAL A 58 -50.31 67.79 33.59
CA VAL A 58 -49.60 66.70 34.29
C VAL A 58 -50.10 65.34 33.81
N LYS A 59 -51.43 65.18 33.72
CA LYS A 59 -52.07 63.98 33.17
C LYS A 59 -51.59 63.71 31.75
N LYS A 60 -51.60 64.73 30.87
CA LYS A 60 -51.10 64.61 29.49
C LYS A 60 -49.64 64.15 29.44
N ARG A 61 -48.76 64.76 30.23
CA ARG A 61 -47.33 64.38 30.31
C ARG A 61 -47.13 62.95 30.80
N LEU A 62 -47.92 62.50 31.78
CA LEU A 62 -47.86 61.12 32.28
C LEU A 62 -48.34 60.13 31.22
N THR A 63 -49.44 60.43 30.53
CA THR A 63 -49.94 59.58 29.44
C THR A 63 -48.91 59.49 28.31
N GLU A 64 -48.31 60.61 27.89
CA GLU A 64 -47.23 60.65 26.89
C GLU A 64 -46.00 59.84 27.31
N ARG A 65 -45.62 59.89 28.59
CA ARG A 65 -44.51 59.12 29.14
C ARG A 65 -44.82 57.61 29.15
N ILE A 66 -46.05 57.24 29.50
CA ILE A 66 -46.50 55.83 29.51
C ILE A 66 -46.54 55.28 28.09
N THR A 67 -47.11 56.02 27.13
CA THR A 67 -47.11 55.59 25.72
C THR A 67 -45.70 55.44 25.18
N SER A 68 -44.81 56.41 25.48
CA SER A 68 -43.40 56.32 25.09
C SER A 68 -42.69 55.10 25.70
N LEU A 69 -42.92 54.79 26.98
CA LEU A 69 -42.34 53.61 27.62
C LEU A 69 -42.90 52.31 27.04
N GLN A 70 -44.19 52.26 26.71
CA GLN A 70 -44.82 51.11 26.07
C GLN A 70 -44.25 50.89 24.66
N ASP A 71 -44.00 51.95 23.90
CA ASP A 71 -43.39 51.88 22.58
C ASP A 71 -41.94 51.38 22.65
N VAL A 72 -41.15 51.86 23.61
CA VAL A 72 -39.78 51.38 23.87
C VAL A 72 -39.80 49.92 24.29
N HIS A 73 -40.70 49.52 25.19
CA HIS A 73 -40.81 48.12 25.61
C HIS A 73 -41.18 47.21 24.43
N ARG A 74 -42.13 47.61 23.58
CA ARG A 74 -42.46 46.88 22.35
C ARG A 74 -41.28 46.83 21.38
N ALA A 75 -40.44 47.87 21.32
CA ALA A 75 -39.23 47.88 20.52
C ALA A 75 -38.21 46.87 21.04
N HIS A 76 -37.89 46.91 22.34
CA HIS A 76 -36.96 45.97 22.95
C HIS A 76 -37.47 44.52 22.87
N GLN A 77 -38.78 44.29 23.01
CA GLN A 77 -39.39 42.97 22.85
C GLN A 77 -39.12 42.40 21.44
N ARG A 78 -39.34 43.22 20.40
CA ARG A 78 -39.06 42.84 19.01
C ARG A 78 -37.57 42.63 18.75
N GLU A 79 -36.70 43.45 19.34
CA GLU A 79 -35.25 43.28 19.24
C GLU A 79 -34.78 41.98 19.92
N TYR A 80 -35.36 41.65 21.08
CA TYR A 80 -35.08 40.40 21.78
C TYR A 80 -35.52 39.18 20.96
N GLU A 81 -36.74 39.20 20.43
CA GLU A 81 -37.24 38.14 19.55
C GLU A 81 -36.34 37.95 18.32
N LYS A 82 -35.96 39.05 17.67
CA LYS A 82 -35.00 39.02 16.55
C LYS A 82 -33.65 38.44 16.96
N CYS A 83 -33.09 38.84 18.11
CA CYS A 83 -31.82 38.32 18.60
C CYS A 83 -31.89 36.81 18.86
N MET A 84 -33.01 36.32 19.40
CA MET A 84 -33.23 34.89 19.61
C MET A 84 -33.28 34.12 18.29
N GLU A 85 -33.96 34.65 17.26
CA GLU A 85 -33.98 34.07 15.92
C GLU A 85 -32.58 34.05 15.29
N ASP A 86 -31.83 35.15 15.40
CA ASP A 86 -30.46 35.26 14.89
C ASP A 86 -29.52 34.25 15.58
N ILE A 87 -29.67 34.03 16.89
CA ILE A 87 -28.90 33.02 17.65
C ILE A 87 -29.21 31.60 17.14
N GLU A 88 -30.49 31.26 16.95
CA GLU A 88 -30.85 29.91 16.48
C GLU A 88 -30.37 29.68 15.04
N SER A 89 -30.55 30.67 14.16
CA SER A 89 -30.03 30.65 12.79
C SER A 89 -28.50 30.48 12.75
N SER A 90 -27.78 31.21 13.62
CA SER A 90 -26.32 31.09 13.75
C SER A 90 -25.91 29.70 14.23
N LYS A 91 -26.64 29.13 15.21
CA LYS A 91 -26.36 27.78 15.72
C LYS A 91 -26.57 26.71 14.65
N MET A 92 -27.63 26.82 13.85
CA MET A 92 -27.87 25.93 12.71
C MET A 92 -26.77 26.04 11.65
N THR A 93 -26.31 27.25 11.33
CA THR A 93 -25.22 27.45 10.38
C THR A 93 -23.89 26.91 10.89
N VAL A 94 -23.57 27.06 12.17
CA VAL A 94 -22.37 26.46 12.78
C VAL A 94 -22.40 24.93 12.66
N GLN A 95 -23.52 24.28 13.00
CA GLN A 95 -23.65 22.83 12.87
C GLN A 95 -23.50 22.35 11.41
N GLU A 96 -24.03 23.10 10.46
CA GLU A 96 -23.89 22.75 9.04
C GLU A 96 -22.43 22.92 8.56
N LEU A 97 -21.75 23.98 8.99
CA LEU A 97 -20.34 24.22 8.70
C LEU A 97 -19.43 23.16 9.33
N GLU A 98 -19.72 22.71 10.55
CA GLU A 98 -18.99 21.62 11.20
C GLU A 98 -19.09 20.31 10.42
N LYS A 99 -20.30 19.94 9.95
CA LYS A 99 -20.47 18.79 9.05
C LYS A 99 -19.70 18.94 7.73
N SER A 100 -19.63 20.16 7.21
CA SER A 100 -18.88 20.45 5.98
C SER A 100 -17.36 20.36 6.15
N SER A 101 -16.84 20.57 7.37
CA SER A 101 -15.42 20.42 7.72
C SER A 101 -14.94 18.98 7.53
N ASP A 102 -15.75 17.99 7.92
CA ASP A 102 -15.44 16.57 7.73
C ASP A 102 -15.30 16.22 6.24
N ALA A 103 -16.12 16.82 5.37
CA ALA A 103 -16.05 16.59 3.93
C ALA A 103 -14.71 17.06 3.33
N ALA A 104 -14.15 18.19 3.80
CA ALA A 104 -12.87 18.68 3.35
C ALA A 104 -11.69 17.77 3.77
N LEU A 105 -11.74 17.21 4.97
CA LEU A 105 -10.74 16.25 5.45
C LEU A 105 -10.82 14.93 4.68
N ASN A 106 -12.04 14.42 4.45
CA ASN A 106 -12.28 13.22 3.67
C ASN A 106 -11.77 13.39 2.23
N TYR A 107 -12.06 14.52 1.60
CA TYR A 107 -11.55 14.84 0.26
C TYR A 107 -10.01 14.83 0.21
N LYS A 108 -9.35 15.44 1.20
CA LYS A 108 -7.88 15.43 1.28
C LYS A 108 -7.33 14.02 1.38
N PHE A 109 -7.94 13.17 2.21
CA PHE A 109 -7.55 11.76 2.33
C PHE A 109 -7.70 11.03 0.98
N TYR A 110 -8.89 11.07 0.36
CA TYR A 110 -9.12 10.35 -0.89
C TYR A 110 -8.23 10.84 -2.03
N ARG A 111 -7.98 12.15 -2.12
CA ARG A 111 -7.03 12.71 -3.09
C ARG A 111 -5.61 12.16 -2.86
N ALA A 112 -5.14 12.17 -1.62
CA ALA A 112 -3.82 11.66 -1.28
C ALA A 112 -3.71 10.14 -1.55
N MET A 113 -4.72 9.37 -1.16
CA MET A 113 -4.76 7.92 -1.37
C MET A 113 -4.82 7.58 -2.86
N LYS A 114 -5.61 8.31 -3.65
CA LYS A 114 -5.64 8.17 -5.10
C LYS A 114 -4.26 8.40 -5.72
N THR A 115 -3.61 9.53 -5.40
CA THR A 115 -2.26 9.83 -5.90
C THR A 115 -1.26 8.76 -5.48
N TYR A 116 -1.34 8.27 -4.24
CA TYR A 116 -0.49 7.19 -3.76
C TYR A 116 -0.70 5.89 -4.56
N VAL A 117 -1.95 5.45 -4.76
CA VAL A 117 -2.26 4.23 -5.51
C VAL A 117 -1.86 4.36 -6.99
N GLU A 118 -2.08 5.52 -7.62
CA GLU A 118 -1.65 5.79 -9.00
C GLU A 118 -0.12 5.68 -9.12
N ASN A 119 0.62 6.29 -8.20
CA ASN A 119 2.09 6.21 -8.18
C ASN A 119 2.58 4.78 -7.93
N LEU A 120 1.94 4.06 -7.01
CA LEU A 120 2.26 2.65 -6.73
C LEU A 120 2.05 1.79 -7.98
N ILE A 121 0.90 1.91 -8.63
CA ILE A 121 0.58 1.13 -9.84
C ILE A 121 1.55 1.46 -10.97
N ASN A 122 1.85 2.75 -11.19
CA ASN A 122 2.79 3.16 -12.22
C ASN A 122 4.20 2.58 -11.96
N CYS A 123 4.69 2.68 -10.72
CA CYS A 123 5.95 2.09 -10.30
C CYS A 123 5.97 0.58 -10.55
N LEU A 124 4.95 -0.16 -10.08
CA LEU A 124 4.89 -1.61 -10.24
C LEU A 124 4.81 -2.02 -11.72
N ASN A 125 4.07 -1.29 -12.54
CA ASN A 125 3.96 -1.56 -13.98
C ASN A 125 5.29 -1.36 -14.71
N GLU A 126 6.05 -0.33 -14.35
CA GLU A 126 7.40 -0.13 -14.90
C GLU A 126 8.34 -1.27 -14.51
N LYS A 127 8.31 -1.69 -13.24
CA LYS A 127 9.16 -2.76 -12.73
C LYS A 127 8.75 -4.15 -13.21
N LEU A 128 7.49 -4.35 -13.57
CA LEU A 128 6.93 -5.66 -13.97
C LEU A 128 7.70 -6.30 -15.14
N LYS A 129 8.17 -5.51 -16.11
CA LYS A 129 8.95 -6.03 -17.24
C LYS A 129 10.23 -6.71 -16.77
N TYR A 130 11.00 -6.06 -15.90
CA TYR A 130 12.25 -6.60 -15.36
C TYR A 130 12.01 -7.84 -14.51
N ILE A 131 10.93 -7.85 -13.71
CA ILE A 131 10.53 -9.02 -12.92
C ILE A 131 10.27 -10.22 -13.83
N ASN A 132 9.52 -10.04 -14.92
CA ASN A 132 9.24 -11.10 -15.87
C ASN A 132 10.52 -11.63 -16.54
N GLU A 133 11.46 -10.75 -16.90
CA GLU A 133 12.73 -11.13 -17.52
C GLU A 133 13.60 -11.96 -16.58
N LEU A 134 13.73 -11.55 -15.32
CA LEU A 134 14.52 -12.28 -14.32
C LEU A 134 13.89 -13.62 -13.94
N GLU A 135 12.57 -13.68 -13.78
CA GLU A 135 11.90 -14.95 -13.54
C GLU A 135 12.06 -15.92 -14.72
N LEU A 136 11.93 -15.42 -15.96
CA LEU A 136 12.18 -16.24 -17.14
C LEU A 136 13.63 -16.73 -17.16
N ALA A 137 14.60 -15.88 -16.82
CA ALA A 137 16.01 -16.28 -16.73
C ALA A 137 16.21 -17.41 -15.72
N VAL A 138 15.63 -17.33 -14.52
CA VAL A 138 15.70 -18.42 -13.52
C VAL A 138 15.06 -19.70 -14.05
N HIS A 139 13.86 -19.63 -14.64
CA HIS A 139 13.19 -20.82 -15.19
C HIS A 139 14.01 -21.46 -16.31
N VAL A 140 14.59 -20.67 -17.21
CA VAL A 140 15.44 -21.17 -18.28
C VAL A 140 16.69 -21.85 -17.71
N LEU A 141 17.33 -21.28 -16.68
CA LEU A 141 18.49 -21.90 -16.02
C LEU A 141 18.12 -23.25 -15.39
N LEU A 142 17.01 -23.31 -14.65
CA LEU A 142 16.52 -24.55 -14.04
C LEU A 142 16.17 -25.59 -15.11
N GLN A 143 15.49 -25.19 -16.18
CA GLN A 143 15.12 -26.07 -17.29
C GLN A 143 16.36 -26.60 -18.02
N GLN A 144 17.35 -25.75 -18.30
CA GLN A 144 18.61 -26.17 -18.92
C GLN A 144 19.33 -27.20 -18.07
N ARG A 145 19.40 -26.99 -16.75
CA ARG A 145 19.99 -27.96 -15.81
C ARG A 145 19.22 -29.28 -15.83
N ALA A 146 17.89 -29.25 -15.75
CA ALA A 146 17.06 -30.44 -15.79
C ALA A 146 17.22 -31.23 -17.10
N ILE A 147 17.24 -30.55 -18.25
CA ILE A 147 17.46 -31.17 -19.56
C ILE A 147 18.86 -31.78 -19.67
N ALA A 148 19.89 -31.09 -19.19
CA ALA A 148 21.26 -31.60 -19.21
C ALA A 148 21.38 -32.89 -18.38
N VAL A 149 20.81 -32.90 -17.18
CA VAL A 149 20.76 -34.08 -16.30
C VAL A 149 19.98 -35.23 -16.96
N LEU A 150 18.81 -34.96 -17.55
CA LEU A 150 18.02 -35.98 -18.24
C LEU A 150 18.74 -36.58 -19.45
N LYS A 151 19.37 -35.75 -20.29
CA LYS A 151 20.16 -36.22 -21.43
C LYS A 151 21.31 -37.11 -20.99
N ARG A 152 22.05 -36.68 -19.95
CA ARG A 152 23.13 -37.49 -19.36
C ARG A 152 22.59 -38.85 -18.92
N ARG A 153 21.53 -38.89 -18.11
CA ARG A 153 20.89 -40.14 -17.66
C ARG A 153 20.47 -41.04 -18.83
N GLN A 154 19.90 -40.46 -19.89
CA GLN A 154 19.50 -41.21 -21.07
C GLN A 154 20.69 -41.81 -21.83
N GLU A 155 21.77 -41.04 -22.00
CA GLU A 155 23.02 -41.50 -22.61
C GLU A 155 23.67 -42.59 -21.77
N GLU A 156 23.67 -42.44 -20.45
CA GLU A 156 24.15 -43.46 -19.53
C GLU A 156 23.37 -44.78 -19.66
N LEU A 157 22.04 -44.72 -19.65
CA LEU A 157 21.19 -45.90 -19.84
C LEU A 157 21.40 -46.55 -21.21
N LYS A 158 21.57 -45.74 -22.26
CA LYS A 158 21.89 -46.24 -23.61
C LYS A 158 23.24 -46.96 -23.64
N ASN A 159 24.26 -46.39 -23.00
CA ASN A 159 25.60 -46.98 -22.93
C ASN A 159 25.59 -48.28 -22.10
N GLU A 160 24.87 -48.28 -20.98
CA GLU A 160 24.72 -49.45 -20.10
C GLU A 160 23.95 -50.59 -20.77
N SER A 161 22.85 -50.29 -21.45
CA SER A 161 22.08 -51.28 -22.21
C SER A 161 22.86 -51.84 -23.40
N ALA A 162 23.65 -51.01 -24.10
CA ALA A 162 24.56 -51.46 -25.13
C ALA A 162 25.63 -52.40 -24.55
N TYR A 163 26.24 -52.02 -23.42
CA TYR A 163 27.20 -52.85 -22.70
C TYR A 163 26.62 -54.23 -22.34
N ILE A 164 25.43 -54.29 -21.72
CA ILE A 164 24.76 -55.56 -21.36
C ILE A 164 24.47 -56.39 -22.62
N ARG A 165 23.95 -55.78 -23.68
CA ARG A 165 23.69 -56.46 -24.95
C ARG A 165 24.97 -57.06 -25.54
N HIS A 166 26.10 -56.35 -25.47
CA HIS A 166 27.39 -56.85 -25.95
C HIS A 166 27.95 -58.00 -25.11
N LEU A 167 27.68 -58.03 -23.80
CA LEU A 167 28.02 -59.18 -22.94
C LEU A 167 27.16 -60.41 -23.30
N THR A 168 25.86 -60.23 -23.53
CA THR A 168 24.94 -61.33 -23.83
C THR A 168 25.11 -61.89 -25.25
N SER A 169 25.44 -61.05 -26.24
CA SER A 169 25.67 -61.47 -27.64
C SER A 169 27.01 -62.20 -27.86
N GLY A 170 27.90 -62.25 -26.87
CA GLY A 170 29.22 -62.87 -26.97
C GLY A 170 29.23 -64.41 -27.01
N THR A 171 28.07 -65.07 -27.04
CA THR A 171 27.95 -66.54 -27.03
C THR A 171 27.89 -67.17 -28.44
N ASP A 172 27.78 -66.38 -29.50
CA ASP A 172 27.74 -66.86 -30.89
C ASP A 172 29.08 -66.66 -31.62
N LYS A 173 29.49 -67.69 -32.37
CA LYS A 173 30.81 -67.90 -33.01
C LYS A 173 31.41 -66.66 -33.71
N PRO A 174 32.75 -66.51 -33.70
CA PRO A 174 33.42 -65.39 -34.36
C PRO A 174 33.34 -65.57 -35.88
N THR A 175 32.71 -64.62 -36.56
CA THR A 175 32.78 -64.51 -38.02
C THR A 175 33.59 -63.25 -38.34
N ASN A 176 34.58 -63.39 -39.23
CA ASN A 176 35.58 -62.37 -39.59
C ASN A 176 35.01 -60.97 -39.85
N GLY A 177 35.36 -60.02 -38.99
CA GLY A 177 35.11 -58.58 -39.16
C GLY A 177 35.90 -57.76 -38.14
N GLY A 178 37.19 -57.53 -38.40
CA GLY A 178 38.15 -56.95 -37.43
C GLY A 178 37.94 -55.48 -37.04
N LEU A 179 36.86 -54.82 -37.47
CA LEU A 179 36.55 -53.42 -37.15
C LEU A 179 35.51 -53.26 -36.03
N GLU A 180 34.58 -54.21 -35.87
CA GLU A 180 33.56 -54.16 -34.80
C GLU A 180 34.13 -54.47 -33.40
N GLY A 181 35.30 -55.12 -33.33
CA GLY A 181 35.94 -55.47 -32.06
C GLY A 181 36.53 -54.28 -31.30
N ASP A 182 37.02 -53.27 -32.02
CA ASP A 182 37.72 -52.11 -31.42
C ASP A 182 36.71 -51.15 -30.76
N GLU A 183 35.64 -50.80 -31.47
CA GLU A 183 34.52 -50.00 -30.93
C GLU A 183 33.84 -50.70 -29.73
N LYS A 184 33.71 -52.04 -29.80
CA LYS A 184 33.17 -52.84 -28.68
C LYS A 184 34.06 -52.76 -27.44
N THR A 185 35.37 -52.84 -27.61
CA THR A 185 36.33 -52.82 -26.50
C THR A 185 36.38 -51.44 -25.86
N GLN A 186 36.38 -50.38 -26.68
CA GLN A 186 36.33 -49.00 -26.23
C GLN A 186 35.05 -48.68 -25.41
N LEU A 187 33.89 -49.20 -25.83
CA LEU A 187 32.64 -49.03 -25.09
C LEU A 187 32.68 -49.71 -23.71
N LEU A 188 33.26 -50.92 -23.62
CA LEU A 188 33.44 -51.63 -22.35
C LEU A 188 34.33 -50.85 -21.38
N GLU A 189 35.51 -50.43 -21.84
CA GLU A 189 36.47 -49.67 -21.05
C GLU A 189 35.88 -48.34 -20.57
N MET A 190 35.17 -47.61 -21.44
CA MET A 190 34.49 -46.37 -21.07
C MET A 190 33.43 -46.58 -19.97
N CYS A 191 32.60 -47.62 -20.09
CA CYS A 191 31.58 -47.93 -19.09
C CYS A 191 32.19 -48.36 -17.74
N GLU A 192 33.23 -49.19 -17.75
CA GLU A 192 33.96 -49.60 -16.54
C GLU A 192 34.71 -48.44 -15.87
N HIS A 193 35.34 -47.57 -16.66
CA HIS A 193 36.00 -46.36 -16.17
C HIS A 193 34.98 -45.47 -15.45
N ARG A 194 33.82 -45.21 -16.06
CA ARG A 194 32.73 -44.45 -15.43
C ARG A 194 32.24 -45.09 -14.13
N ARG A 195 32.03 -46.41 -14.07
CA ARG A 195 31.65 -47.09 -12.80
C ARG A 195 32.74 -46.94 -11.73
N THR A 196 34.00 -46.96 -12.13
CA THR A 196 35.14 -46.79 -11.21
C THR A 196 35.21 -45.38 -10.65
N CYS A 197 35.08 -44.35 -11.49
CA CYS A 197 35.00 -42.96 -11.04
C CYS A 197 33.83 -42.75 -10.07
N ARG A 198 32.65 -43.32 -10.36
CA ARG A 198 31.49 -43.25 -9.47
C ARG A 198 31.72 -43.90 -8.11
N ARG A 199 32.40 -45.06 -8.08
CA ARG A 199 32.79 -45.72 -6.83
C ARG A 199 33.72 -44.82 -6.00
N GLN A 200 34.74 -44.24 -6.63
CA GLN A 200 35.71 -43.38 -5.94
C GLN A 200 35.05 -42.13 -5.34
N VAL A 201 34.18 -41.44 -6.08
CA VAL A 201 33.49 -40.24 -5.57
C VAL A 201 32.62 -40.58 -4.35
N ARG A 202 31.95 -41.73 -4.35
CA ARG A 202 31.06 -42.17 -3.25
C ARG A 202 31.83 -42.64 -2.02
N GLU A 203 32.97 -43.31 -2.21
CA GLU A 203 33.90 -43.62 -1.12
C GLU A 203 34.39 -42.35 -0.42
N HIS A 204 34.56 -41.26 -1.18
CA HIS A 204 34.90 -39.95 -0.62
C HIS A 204 33.71 -39.21 0.02
N SER A 205 32.46 -39.39 -0.46
CA SER A 205 31.27 -38.74 0.12
C SER A 205 30.68 -39.46 1.34
N GLY A 206 30.98 -40.76 1.51
CA GLY A 206 30.47 -41.56 2.64
C GLY A 206 29.03 -42.07 2.46
N GLU A 207 28.46 -41.97 1.25
CA GLU A 207 27.13 -42.50 0.93
C GLU A 207 27.19 -44.00 0.62
N GLY A 208 26.77 -44.81 1.60
CA GLY A 208 26.82 -46.28 1.53
C GLY A 208 25.57 -46.97 0.99
N ASP A 209 24.45 -46.26 0.80
CA ASP A 209 23.16 -46.84 0.38
C ASP A 209 22.91 -46.66 -1.12
N HIS A 210 23.81 -47.19 -1.96
CA HIS A 210 23.70 -47.06 -3.41
C HIS A 210 23.94 -48.40 -4.11
N HIS A 211 22.93 -48.90 -4.83
CA HIS A 211 23.03 -50.13 -5.62
C HIS A 211 23.76 -49.89 -6.96
N GLU A 212 24.64 -50.82 -7.34
CA GLU A 212 25.38 -50.75 -8.61
C GLU A 212 24.41 -50.74 -9.80
N GLY A 213 24.53 -49.74 -10.68
CA GLY A 213 23.62 -49.53 -11.82
C GLY A 213 22.64 -48.36 -11.69
N MET A 214 22.52 -47.73 -10.52
CA MET A 214 21.78 -46.48 -10.38
C MET A 214 22.69 -45.27 -10.73
N SER A 215 22.20 -44.33 -11.53
CA SER A 215 22.87 -43.04 -11.82
C SER A 215 22.28 -41.99 -10.90
N SER A 216 23.11 -41.26 -10.14
CA SER A 216 22.66 -40.15 -9.29
C SER A 216 22.86 -38.79 -9.98
N ASP A 217 22.10 -37.78 -9.57
CA ASP A 217 22.26 -36.40 -10.05
C ASP A 217 23.53 -35.73 -9.52
N ASP A 218 24.11 -36.27 -8.46
CA ASP A 218 25.35 -35.79 -7.80
C ASP A 218 26.61 -35.96 -8.65
N GLU A 219 26.48 -36.55 -9.84
CA GLU A 219 27.57 -36.78 -10.79
C GLU A 219 27.80 -35.58 -11.74
N LEU A 220 27.23 -34.40 -11.45
CA LEU A 220 27.53 -33.17 -12.19
C LEU A 220 29.01 -32.79 -11.97
N THR A 221 29.67 -32.35 -13.03
CA THR A 221 31.07 -31.91 -12.90
C THR A 221 31.13 -30.66 -12.01
N SER A 222 32.22 -30.52 -11.24
CA SER A 222 32.42 -29.33 -10.41
C SER A 222 32.30 -28.03 -11.22
N THR A 223 32.75 -28.04 -12.47
CA THR A 223 32.61 -26.92 -13.41
C THR A 223 31.15 -26.57 -13.70
N GLU A 224 30.31 -27.53 -14.09
CA GLU A 224 28.89 -27.29 -14.39
C GLU A 224 28.12 -26.75 -13.18
N VAL A 225 28.41 -27.29 -11.99
CA VAL A 225 27.80 -26.81 -10.74
C VAL A 225 28.20 -25.35 -10.49
N THR A 226 29.48 -25.01 -10.65
CA THR A 226 29.96 -23.62 -10.44
C THR A 226 29.42 -22.64 -11.49
N GLU A 227 29.29 -23.05 -12.75
CA GLU A 227 28.74 -22.20 -13.82
C GLU A 227 27.25 -21.93 -13.63
N PHE A 228 26.49 -22.97 -13.25
CA PHE A 228 25.09 -22.83 -12.89
C PHE A 228 24.93 -21.88 -11.70
N GLN A 229 25.70 -22.09 -10.63
CA GLN A 229 25.63 -21.25 -9.44
C GLN A 229 25.99 -19.79 -9.76
N LYS A 230 27.07 -19.56 -10.52
CA LYS A 230 27.45 -18.22 -10.96
C LYS A 230 26.35 -17.54 -11.77
N SER A 231 25.70 -18.28 -12.67
CA SER A 231 24.60 -17.74 -13.49
C SER A 231 23.39 -17.41 -12.63
N LYS A 232 23.06 -18.27 -11.65
CA LYS A 232 22.01 -18.04 -10.65
C LYS A 232 22.32 -16.78 -9.84
N ASP A 233 23.54 -16.67 -9.31
CA ASP A 233 23.98 -15.52 -8.49
C ASP A 233 23.90 -14.19 -9.25
N ASN A 234 24.24 -14.17 -10.54
CA ASN A 234 24.09 -12.98 -11.37
C ASN A 234 22.62 -12.53 -11.46
N VAL A 235 21.70 -13.47 -11.70
CA VAL A 235 20.25 -13.16 -11.75
C VAL A 235 19.74 -12.67 -10.40
N LEU A 236 20.24 -13.21 -9.29
CA LEU A 236 19.90 -12.75 -7.94
C LEU A 236 20.48 -11.38 -7.60
N GLU A 237 21.65 -11.05 -8.12
CA GLU A 237 22.21 -9.70 -7.98
C GLU A 237 21.40 -8.67 -8.76
N ASP A 238 20.95 -9.01 -9.96
CA ASP A 238 20.08 -8.15 -10.75
C ASP A 238 18.69 -8.01 -10.11
N SER A 239 18.18 -9.05 -9.44
CA SER A 239 16.89 -8.97 -8.74
C SER A 239 16.92 -8.02 -7.54
N ARG A 240 18.06 -7.93 -6.83
CA ARG A 240 18.25 -6.97 -5.72
C ARG A 240 18.16 -5.50 -6.18
N LYS A 241 18.49 -5.22 -7.45
CA LYS A 241 18.53 -3.87 -8.00
C LYS A 241 17.19 -3.36 -8.52
N ILE A 242 16.16 -4.22 -8.64
CA ILE A 242 14.85 -3.85 -9.23
C ILE A 242 14.24 -2.62 -8.54
N PHE A 243 14.33 -2.58 -7.20
CA PHE A 243 13.71 -1.54 -6.37
C PHE A 243 14.72 -0.63 -5.66
N GLU A 244 16.00 -0.64 -6.05
CA GLU A 244 17.04 0.18 -5.41
C GLU A 244 16.75 1.68 -5.53
N ASP A 245 16.16 2.09 -6.65
CA ASP A 245 15.75 3.45 -6.96
C ASP A 245 14.33 3.80 -6.46
N VAL A 246 13.63 2.86 -5.81
CA VAL A 246 12.24 3.02 -5.40
C VAL A 246 12.15 3.29 -3.90
N HIS A 247 11.36 4.31 -3.53
CA HIS A 247 11.08 4.60 -2.13
C HIS A 247 10.34 3.43 -1.46
N ALA A 248 10.73 3.11 -0.22
CA ALA A 248 10.20 1.95 0.51
C ALA A 248 8.67 1.91 0.61
N ASP A 249 8.00 3.07 0.61
CA ASP A 249 6.53 3.15 0.64
C ASP A 249 5.86 2.54 -0.60
N PHE A 250 6.61 2.29 -1.69
CA PHE A 250 6.09 1.72 -2.94
C PHE A 250 6.62 0.31 -3.24
N CYS A 251 7.50 -0.26 -2.41
CA CYS A 251 8.04 -1.60 -2.61
C CYS A 251 7.99 -2.50 -1.35
N ASP A 252 7.85 -1.92 -0.16
CA ASP A 252 7.66 -2.66 1.08
C ASP A 252 6.17 -3.01 1.27
N ILE A 253 5.87 -4.31 1.19
CA ILE A 253 4.51 -4.86 1.32
C ILE A 253 3.86 -4.43 2.63
N ARG A 254 4.61 -4.41 3.75
CA ARG A 254 4.04 -4.03 5.05
C ARG A 254 3.65 -2.55 5.06
N LYS A 255 4.48 -1.67 4.51
CA LYS A 255 4.17 -0.24 4.40
C LYS A 255 2.97 0.02 3.49
N ILE A 256 2.89 -0.71 2.38
CA ILE A 256 1.75 -0.62 1.46
C ILE A 256 0.47 -1.03 2.17
N LEU A 257 0.48 -2.18 2.87
CA LEU A 257 -0.67 -2.66 3.63
C LEU A 257 -1.09 -1.69 4.74
N LEU A 258 -0.15 -1.02 5.41
CA LEU A 258 -0.47 0.02 6.41
C LEU A 258 -1.26 1.19 5.82
N LYS A 259 -1.04 1.57 4.55
CA LYS A 259 -1.86 2.61 3.88
C LYS A 259 -3.29 2.15 3.62
N PHE A 260 -3.48 0.88 3.25
CA PHE A 260 -4.80 0.31 3.08
C PHE A 260 -5.51 0.06 4.42
N GLN A 261 -4.75 -0.28 5.46
CA GLN A 261 -5.25 -0.37 6.84
C GLN A 261 -5.74 0.99 7.34
N GLU A 262 -4.99 2.07 7.08
CA GLU A 262 -5.42 3.44 7.41
C GLU A 262 -6.75 3.79 6.71
N TRP A 263 -6.93 3.36 5.45
CA TRP A 263 -8.21 3.52 4.76
C TRP A 263 -9.31 2.72 5.43
N LYS A 264 -9.08 1.43 5.72
CA LYS A 264 -10.04 0.54 6.39
C LYS A 264 -10.52 1.12 7.73
N GLU A 265 -9.60 1.68 8.52
CA GLU A 265 -9.90 2.24 9.85
C GLU A 265 -10.67 3.56 9.78
N LYS A 266 -10.32 4.43 8.82
CA LYS A 266 -10.96 5.76 8.70
C LYS A 266 -12.27 5.73 7.92
N PHE A 267 -12.35 4.92 6.87
CA PHE A 267 -13.48 4.88 5.93
C PHE A 267 -13.81 3.43 5.51
N PRO A 268 -14.34 2.60 6.43
CA PRO A 268 -14.60 1.18 6.16
C PRO A 268 -15.59 0.95 5.01
N ASP A 269 -16.66 1.74 4.91
CA ASP A 269 -17.65 1.60 3.84
C ASP A 269 -17.02 1.85 2.46
N SER A 270 -16.25 2.94 2.33
CA SER A 270 -15.55 3.25 1.08
C SER A 270 -14.47 2.23 0.73
N TYR A 271 -13.83 1.61 1.72
CA TYR A 271 -12.87 0.54 1.51
C TYR A 271 -13.54 -0.70 0.90
N CYS A 272 -14.70 -1.10 1.44
CA CYS A 272 -15.50 -2.19 0.90
C CYS A 272 -16.05 -1.88 -0.50
N ASP A 273 -16.62 -0.69 -0.69
CA ASP A 273 -17.18 -0.25 -1.98
C ASP A 273 -16.12 -0.17 -3.10
N ALA A 274 -14.87 0.10 -2.73
CA ALA A 274 -13.73 0.11 -3.66
C ALA A 274 -13.14 -1.30 -3.91
N TYR A 275 -13.70 -2.35 -3.30
CA TYR A 275 -13.25 -3.75 -3.42
C TYR A 275 -11.75 -3.92 -3.15
N ILE A 276 -11.22 -3.24 -2.13
CA ILE A 276 -9.78 -3.21 -1.87
C ILE A 276 -9.22 -4.61 -1.57
N SER A 277 -9.89 -5.37 -0.69
CA SER A 277 -9.54 -6.77 -0.37
C SER A 277 -9.40 -7.65 -1.62
N PHE A 278 -10.26 -7.43 -2.62
CA PHE A 278 -10.21 -8.17 -3.87
C PHE A 278 -9.04 -7.73 -4.76
N CYS A 279 -8.64 -6.46 -4.70
CA CYS A 279 -7.56 -5.89 -5.51
C CYS A 279 -6.17 -6.18 -4.93
N LEU A 280 -6.03 -6.30 -3.61
CA LEU A 280 -4.76 -6.49 -2.91
C LEU A 280 -3.93 -7.67 -3.46
N PRO A 281 -4.48 -8.87 -3.70
CA PRO A 281 -3.70 -9.97 -4.24
C PRO A 281 -3.02 -9.63 -5.57
N LYS A 282 -3.70 -8.89 -6.44
CA LYS A 282 -3.16 -8.47 -7.74
C LYS A 282 -2.11 -7.37 -7.58
N LEU A 283 -2.32 -6.46 -6.65
CA LEU A 283 -1.39 -5.37 -6.35
C LEU A 283 -0.07 -5.87 -5.75
N LEU A 284 -0.13 -6.82 -4.83
CA LEU A 284 1.04 -7.36 -4.14
C LEU A 284 1.82 -8.38 -4.99
N ASN A 285 1.18 -8.98 -5.99
CA ASN A 285 1.76 -10.05 -6.80
C ASN A 285 3.17 -9.73 -7.36
N PRO A 286 3.45 -8.56 -7.97
CA PRO A 286 4.79 -8.26 -8.48
C PRO A 286 5.86 -8.22 -7.37
N LEU A 287 5.52 -7.69 -6.19
CA LEU A 287 6.44 -7.58 -5.06
C LEU A 287 6.79 -8.95 -4.47
N ILE A 288 5.77 -9.80 -4.34
CA ILE A 288 5.92 -11.17 -3.84
C ILE A 288 6.74 -12.00 -4.82
N ARG A 289 6.48 -11.85 -6.12
CA ARG A 289 7.25 -12.50 -7.20
C ARG A 289 8.74 -12.23 -7.11
N VAL A 290 9.13 -10.97 -6.83
CA VAL A 290 10.55 -10.63 -6.62
C VAL A 290 11.16 -11.37 -5.43
N GLN A 291 10.43 -11.46 -4.31
CA GLN A 291 10.90 -12.22 -3.13
C GLN A 291 10.99 -13.73 -3.41
N LEU A 292 10.25 -14.23 -4.40
CA LEU A 292 10.22 -15.65 -4.80
C LEU A 292 11.16 -15.99 -5.96
N ILE A 293 11.99 -15.05 -6.45
CA ILE A 293 12.90 -15.32 -7.58
C ILE A 293 13.82 -16.51 -7.27
N ASP A 294 14.42 -16.53 -6.07
CA ASP A 294 15.30 -17.61 -5.60
C ASP A 294 14.57 -18.81 -5.00
N TRP A 295 13.26 -18.69 -4.77
CA TRP A 295 12.53 -19.71 -4.05
C TRP A 295 12.25 -20.94 -4.91
N ASN A 296 12.71 -22.10 -4.44
CA ASN A 296 12.48 -23.39 -5.05
C ASN A 296 12.16 -24.46 -3.99
N PRO A 297 10.91 -24.98 -3.94
CA PRO A 297 10.50 -25.95 -2.92
C PRO A 297 11.13 -27.35 -3.10
N LEU A 298 11.86 -27.60 -4.20
CA LEU A 298 12.56 -28.86 -4.44
C LEU A 298 14.01 -28.87 -3.92
N GLU A 299 14.53 -27.72 -3.47
CA GLU A 299 15.88 -27.61 -2.89
C GLU A 299 15.87 -27.96 -1.40
N GLN A 300 16.93 -28.58 -0.86
CA GLN A 300 16.97 -29.08 0.53
C GLN A 300 16.87 -27.97 1.60
N ASN A 301 17.32 -26.75 1.29
CA ASN A 301 17.37 -25.63 2.24
C ASN A 301 16.40 -24.49 1.85
N PHE A 302 15.18 -24.84 1.41
CA PHE A 302 14.20 -23.83 1.01
C PHE A 302 13.60 -23.11 2.23
N MET A 303 13.31 -21.82 2.06
CA MET A 303 12.58 -21.03 3.06
C MET A 303 11.09 -21.37 3.03
N LYS A 304 10.49 -21.59 4.20
CA LYS A 304 9.04 -21.81 4.34
C LYS A 304 8.28 -20.53 4.07
N LEU A 305 7.09 -20.63 3.49
CA LEU A 305 6.30 -19.45 3.12
C LEU A 305 5.91 -18.63 4.36
N GLU A 306 5.59 -19.29 5.48
CA GLU A 306 5.20 -18.68 6.75
C GLU A 306 6.33 -17.87 7.42
N GLU A 307 7.57 -18.12 7.02
CA GLU A 307 8.75 -17.39 7.50
C GLU A 307 9.01 -16.14 6.67
N MET A 308 8.41 -16.03 5.48
CA MET A 308 8.67 -14.93 4.56
C MET A 308 8.02 -13.62 5.04
N PRO A 309 8.68 -12.46 4.83
CA PRO A 309 8.16 -11.16 5.26
C PRO A 309 6.79 -10.82 4.66
N TRP A 310 6.58 -11.17 3.39
CA TRP A 310 5.31 -10.91 2.71
C TRP A 310 4.15 -11.70 3.32
N PHE A 311 4.39 -12.95 3.73
CA PHE A 311 3.35 -13.81 4.29
C PHE A 311 2.89 -13.25 5.64
N ARG A 312 3.85 -12.94 6.52
CA ARG A 312 3.56 -12.35 7.83
C ARG A 312 2.89 -11.00 7.72
N ALA A 313 3.29 -10.16 6.76
CA ALA A 313 2.66 -8.86 6.55
C ALA A 313 1.18 -8.98 6.14
N ILE A 314 0.84 -9.95 5.30
CA ILE A 314 -0.57 -10.20 4.91
C ILE A 314 -1.33 -10.84 6.07
N GLU A 315 -0.74 -11.80 6.78
CA GLU A 315 -1.35 -12.42 7.96
C GLU A 315 -1.68 -11.37 9.02
N GLU A 316 -0.73 -10.50 9.37
CA GLU A 316 -0.93 -9.38 10.29
C GLU A 316 -2.05 -8.43 9.81
N PHE A 317 -2.13 -8.16 8.51
CA PHE A 317 -3.18 -7.33 7.91
C PHE A 317 -4.57 -7.98 8.00
N SER A 318 -4.68 -9.28 7.68
CA SER A 318 -5.93 -10.04 7.76
C SER A 318 -6.40 -10.25 9.21
N ASP A 319 -5.47 -10.35 10.16
CA ASP A 319 -5.74 -10.53 11.59
C ASP A 319 -5.97 -9.23 12.35
N ALA A 320 -5.75 -8.07 11.72
CA ALA A 320 -6.03 -6.76 12.28
C ALA A 320 -7.55 -6.60 12.51
N LYS A 321 -8.03 -7.16 13.62
CA LYS A 321 -9.41 -7.02 14.07
C LYS A 321 -9.70 -5.56 14.35
N ASN A 322 -10.71 -5.01 13.70
CA ASN A 322 -11.37 -3.79 14.17
C ASN A 322 -11.96 -4.08 15.55
N VAL A 323 -11.34 -3.55 16.61
CA VAL A 323 -11.67 -3.84 18.03
C VAL A 323 -13.09 -3.39 18.41
N SER A 324 -13.81 -2.69 17.54
CA SER A 324 -15.05 -1.98 17.89
C SER A 324 -16.33 -2.37 17.15
N GLU A 325 -16.31 -3.23 16.13
CA GLU A 325 -17.55 -3.61 15.41
C GLU A 325 -17.71 -5.13 15.26
N PRO A 326 -18.95 -5.66 15.35
CA PRO A 326 -19.22 -7.05 15.01
C PRO A 326 -18.76 -7.30 13.58
N LYS A 327 -18.11 -8.44 13.34
CA LYS A 327 -17.71 -8.90 11.99
C LYS A 327 -18.86 -8.65 11.02
N ARG A 328 -18.71 -7.65 10.15
CA ARG A 328 -19.58 -7.55 8.97
C ARG A 328 -19.29 -8.80 8.15
N ASP A 329 -20.34 -9.41 7.61
CA ASP A 329 -20.25 -10.64 6.79
C ASP A 329 -19.40 -10.46 5.51
N ASP A 330 -18.96 -9.21 5.25
CA ASP A 330 -18.26 -8.74 4.05
C ASP A 330 -16.76 -8.45 4.27
N ASP A 331 -16.19 -8.78 5.45
CA ASP A 331 -14.73 -8.67 5.67
C ASP A 331 -13.99 -9.77 4.90
N THR A 332 -13.76 -9.50 3.62
CA THR A 332 -13.09 -10.40 2.66
C THR A 332 -11.56 -10.34 2.74
N ASP A 333 -10.98 -9.61 3.70
CA ASP A 333 -9.52 -9.54 3.87
C ASP A 333 -8.91 -10.88 4.27
N GLN A 334 -9.69 -11.78 4.88
CA GLN A 334 -9.27 -13.15 5.16
C GLN A 334 -9.00 -13.97 3.90
N GLU A 335 -9.59 -13.57 2.76
CA GLU A 335 -9.37 -14.23 1.47
C GLU A 335 -8.13 -13.71 0.73
N VAL A 336 -7.51 -12.63 1.19
CA VAL A 336 -6.34 -12.02 0.52
C VAL A 336 -5.19 -13.02 0.47
N LEU A 337 -4.83 -13.62 1.61
CA LEU A 337 -3.72 -14.58 1.69
C LEU A 337 -3.97 -15.83 0.83
N PRO A 338 -5.13 -16.53 0.93
CA PRO A 338 -5.46 -17.64 0.02
C PRO A 338 -5.37 -17.26 -1.46
N LYS A 339 -5.90 -16.09 -1.86
CA LYS A 339 -5.86 -15.63 -3.26
C LYS A 339 -4.43 -15.31 -3.71
N VAL A 340 -3.59 -14.73 -2.83
CA VAL A 340 -2.18 -14.50 -3.14
C VAL A 340 -1.45 -15.81 -3.38
N ILE A 341 -1.69 -16.83 -2.54
CA ILE A 341 -1.11 -18.16 -2.72
C ILE A 341 -1.55 -18.77 -4.05
N GLU A 342 -2.85 -18.75 -4.34
CA GLU A 342 -3.42 -19.28 -5.58
C GLU A 342 -2.84 -18.58 -6.82
N LYS A 343 -2.76 -17.25 -6.81
CA LYS A 343 -2.36 -16.46 -7.99
C LYS A 343 -0.86 -16.29 -8.15
N THR A 344 -0.05 -16.56 -7.13
CA THR A 344 1.39 -16.27 -7.16
C THR A 344 2.22 -17.53 -6.96
N ILE A 345 1.89 -18.35 -5.96
CA ILE A 345 2.68 -19.55 -5.61
C ILE A 345 2.39 -20.69 -6.58
N LEU A 346 1.12 -20.96 -6.92
CA LEU A 346 0.78 -22.07 -7.82
C LEU A 346 1.39 -21.91 -9.22
N PRO A 347 1.36 -20.74 -9.88
CA PRO A 347 2.04 -20.54 -11.15
C PRO A 347 3.55 -20.75 -11.04
N LYS A 348 4.18 -20.30 -9.94
CA LYS A 348 5.62 -20.49 -9.70
C LYS A 348 5.98 -21.96 -9.59
N ILE A 349 5.26 -22.73 -8.77
CA ILE A 349 5.47 -24.19 -8.64
C ILE A 349 5.27 -24.87 -10.00
N THR A 350 4.22 -24.50 -10.74
CA THR A 350 3.97 -25.03 -12.08
C THR A 350 5.13 -24.76 -13.05
N GLY A 351 5.77 -23.59 -12.94
CA GLY A 351 6.94 -23.23 -13.74
C GLY A 351 8.22 -23.97 -13.36
N ILE A 352 8.34 -24.45 -12.11
CA ILE A 352 9.49 -25.25 -11.65
C ILE A 352 9.34 -26.72 -12.03
N VAL A 353 8.11 -27.24 -11.99
CA VAL A 353 7.82 -28.67 -12.22
C VAL A 353 7.66 -29.02 -13.70
N ARG A 354 7.33 -28.04 -14.56
CA ARG A 354 7.32 -28.21 -16.02
C ARG A 354 8.71 -28.12 -16.61
#